data_AF-A0A937YWS7-F1
#
_entry.id   AF-A0A937YWS7-F1
#
_cell.length_a   1.000
_cell.length_b   1.000
_cell.length_c   1.000
_cell.angle_alpha   90.00
_cell.angle_beta   90.00
_cell.angle_gamma   90.00
#
_symmetry.space_group_name_H-M   'P 1'
#
loop_
_entity.id
_entity.type
_entity.pdbx_description
1 polymer ?
#
loop_
_entity_poly.entity_id
_entity_poly.type
_entity_poly.pdbx_seq_one_letter_code
_entity_poly.pdbx_strand_id
1 'polypeptide(L)'
;MRTVAMRNMGRPPWRAAIAALAMLATGPTALAALREVGSVEELKAAIVGAGPGDRIQLAPGRYRLPLLAITRPGTESAPITLTAAKPDETVLEPLDSTLIQVRAPHWHFEALGHLEEPNH
;
A
#
# COMPACT_ATOMS: atom_id res chain seq x y z
N MET A 1 -48.81 18.95 7.29
CA MET A 1 -48.33 18.83 5.90
C MET A 1 -47.49 20.07 5.60
N ARG A 2 -46.18 19.94 5.44
CA ARG A 2 -45.26 21.07 5.22
C ARG A 2 -44.62 20.90 3.84
N THR A 3 -44.93 21.82 2.94
CA THR A 3 -44.22 22.00 1.67
C THR A 3 -43.67 23.42 1.69
N VAL A 4 -42.35 23.56 1.68
CA VAL A 4 -41.67 24.82 1.35
C VAL A 4 -40.52 24.47 0.41
N ALA A 5 -40.65 24.99 -0.81
CA ALA A 5 -39.59 25.07 -1.81
C ALA A 5 -38.71 26.30 -1.52
N MET A 6 -37.41 26.20 -1.82
CA MET A 6 -36.54 27.24 -2.42
C MET A 6 -35.08 26.83 -2.18
N ARG A 7 -34.31 26.53 -3.24
CA ARG A 7 -33.66 27.46 -4.17
C ARG A 7 -32.36 28.04 -3.58
N ASN A 8 -31.28 27.41 -4.02
CA ASN A 8 -30.11 28.06 -4.64
C ASN A 8 -29.00 28.66 -3.75
N MET A 9 -27.79 28.41 -4.27
CA MET A 9 -26.55 29.16 -4.16
C MET A 9 -25.72 29.12 -2.87
N GLY A 10 -24.42 28.91 -3.12
CA GLY A 10 -23.35 29.39 -2.26
C GLY A 10 -22.37 28.29 -1.89
N ARG A 11 -21.38 28.03 -2.75
CA ARG A 11 -20.07 27.63 -2.24
C ARG A 11 -19.46 28.85 -1.54
N PRO A 12 -18.92 28.72 -0.32
CA PRO A 12 -17.78 29.54 0.05
C PRO A 12 -16.54 28.70 0.39
N PRO A 13 -15.36 29.26 0.08
CA PRO A 13 -14.06 28.68 0.35
C PRO A 13 -13.66 28.97 1.78
N TRP A 14 -13.04 28.03 2.48
CA TRP A 14 -12.20 28.40 3.61
C TRP A 14 -11.27 27.27 4.02
N ARG A 15 -9.99 27.63 3.99
CA ARG A 15 -8.93 27.00 4.76
C ARG A 15 -9.16 27.41 6.21
N ALA A 16 -9.23 26.43 7.11
CA ALA A 16 -8.81 26.61 8.49
C ALA A 16 -8.58 25.22 9.07
N ALA A 17 -7.31 24.91 9.34
CA ALA A 17 -6.94 23.96 10.37
C ALA A 17 -7.53 24.42 11.71
N ILE A 18 -7.76 23.49 12.66
CA ILE A 18 -7.31 23.52 14.07
C ILE A 18 -7.87 22.26 14.77
N ALA A 19 -7.09 21.79 15.75
CA ALA A 19 -7.45 20.91 16.87
C ALA A 19 -7.49 19.41 16.60
N ALA A 20 -6.33 18.79 16.88
CA ALA A 20 -6.25 17.45 17.42
C ALA A 20 -7.13 17.35 18.68
N LEU A 21 -8.26 16.65 18.55
CA LEU A 21 -8.91 16.01 19.68
C LEU A 21 -8.47 14.54 19.61
N ALA A 22 -7.77 14.08 20.65
CA ALA A 22 -7.44 12.68 20.84
C ALA A 22 -8.75 11.89 20.98
N MET A 23 -9.33 11.51 19.85
CA MET A 23 -10.33 10.46 19.79
C MET A 23 -9.61 9.17 20.16
N LEU A 24 -10.13 8.49 21.17
CA LEU A 24 -9.91 7.07 21.40
C LEU A 24 -10.20 6.37 20.07
N ALA A 25 -9.16 6.18 19.27
CA ALA A 25 -9.20 5.36 18.08
C ALA A 25 -9.36 3.92 18.58
N THR A 26 -10.59 3.53 18.85
CA THR A 26 -11.03 2.20 18.45
C THR A 26 -11.08 2.26 16.93
N GLY A 27 -9.89 2.35 16.32
CA GLY A 27 -9.77 2.14 14.89
C GLY A 27 -10.37 0.76 14.62
N PRO A 28 -10.98 0.52 13.46
CA PRO A 28 -11.15 -0.85 13.04
C PRO A 28 -9.77 -1.49 13.24
N THR A 29 -9.69 -2.55 14.04
CA THR A 29 -8.60 -3.51 13.85
C THR A 29 -8.69 -3.82 12.37
N ALA A 30 -7.83 -3.19 11.58
CA ALA A 30 -7.60 -3.60 10.21
C ALA A 30 -7.10 -5.02 10.41
N LEU A 31 -8.02 -5.98 10.23
CA LEU A 31 -7.67 -7.38 10.19
C LEU A 31 -6.57 -7.44 9.14
N ALA A 32 -5.37 -7.79 9.57
CA ALA A 32 -4.20 -7.99 8.72
C ALA A 32 -4.67 -8.70 7.44
N ALA A 33 -4.81 -7.95 6.35
CA ALA A 33 -5.40 -8.50 5.15
C ALA A 33 -4.29 -9.24 4.40
N LEU A 34 -4.46 -10.54 4.20
CA LEU A 34 -3.63 -11.28 3.25
C LEU A 34 -4.14 -10.97 1.85
N ARG A 35 -3.31 -10.31 1.04
CA ARG A 35 -3.60 -10.01 -0.35
C ARG A 35 -2.65 -10.75 -1.25
N GLU A 36 -3.15 -11.80 -1.90
CA GLU A 36 -2.42 -12.51 -2.94
C GLU A 36 -2.43 -11.68 -4.23
N VAL A 37 -1.27 -11.49 -4.84
CA VAL A 37 -1.11 -10.68 -6.05
C VAL A 37 -0.45 -11.49 -7.15
N GLY A 38 -1.16 -11.65 -8.27
CA GLY A 38 -0.69 -12.41 -9.44
C GLY A 38 -0.12 -11.54 -10.55
N SER A 39 -0.16 -10.22 -10.41
CA SER A 39 0.20 -9.29 -11.48
C SER A 39 0.78 -7.98 -10.97
N VAL A 40 1.52 -7.28 -11.85
CA VAL A 40 2.12 -5.96 -11.58
C VAL A 40 1.07 -4.93 -11.15
N GLU A 41 -0.08 -4.89 -11.82
CA GLU A 41 -1.16 -3.95 -11.49
C GLU A 41 -1.75 -4.23 -10.11
N GLU A 42 -1.95 -5.52 -9.78
CA GLU A 42 -2.43 -5.92 -8.46
C GLU A 42 -1.43 -5.59 -7.35
N LEU A 43 -0.13 -5.78 -7.60
CA LEU A 43 0.92 -5.39 -6.66
C LEU A 43 0.92 -3.88 -6.41
N LYS A 44 0.79 -3.07 -7.46
CA LYS A 44 0.69 -1.61 -7.32
C LYS A 44 -0.56 -1.21 -6.52
N ALA A 45 -1.71 -1.79 -6.86
CA ALA A 45 -2.95 -1.53 -6.13
C ALA A 45 -2.88 -1.97 -4.66
N ALA A 46 -2.23 -3.11 -4.39
CA ALA A 46 -1.97 -3.62 -3.05
C ALA A 46 -1.12 -2.65 -2.24
N ILE A 47 0.00 -2.16 -2.79
CA ILE A 47 0.90 -1.23 -2.10
C ILE A 47 0.22 0.12 -1.84
N VAL A 48 -0.52 0.65 -2.82
CA VAL A 48 -1.27 1.91 -2.67
C VAL A 48 -2.38 1.78 -1.62
N GLY A 49 -3.05 0.62 -1.59
CA GLY A 49 -4.12 0.31 -0.64
C GLY A 49 -3.65 -0.18 0.73
N ALA A 50 -2.38 -0.52 0.89
CA ALA A 50 -1.86 -1.18 2.09
C ALA A 50 -2.09 -0.34 3.35
N GLY A 51 -2.54 -1.02 4.40
CA GLY A 51 -2.67 -0.48 5.75
C GLY A 51 -1.70 -1.16 6.72
N PRO A 52 -1.47 -0.59 7.92
CA PRO A 52 -0.66 -1.24 8.95
C PRO A 52 -1.14 -2.66 9.25
N GLY A 53 -0.22 -3.63 9.23
CA GLY A 53 -0.52 -5.05 9.43
C GLY A 53 -0.89 -5.84 8.18
N ASP A 54 -1.06 -5.20 7.01
CA ASP A 54 -1.31 -5.94 5.76
C ASP A 54 -0.14 -6.86 5.39
N ARG A 55 -0.49 -8.00 4.79
CA ARG A 55 0.47 -8.91 4.18
C ARG A 55 0.17 -9.06 2.69
N ILE A 56 1.07 -8.57 1.86
CA ILE A 56 1.01 -8.70 0.41
C ILE A 56 1.85 -9.92 0.02
N GLN A 57 1.24 -10.91 -0.61
CA GLN A 57 1.88 -12.16 -1.02
C GLN A 57 1.92 -12.27 -2.54
N LEU A 58 3.12 -12.30 -3.12
CA LEU A 58 3.34 -12.50 -4.54
C LEU A 58 3.13 -13.96 -4.90
N ALA A 59 2.32 -14.21 -5.94
CA ALA A 59 2.25 -15.53 -6.56
C ALA A 59 3.60 -15.89 -7.24
N PRO A 60 3.88 -17.18 -7.50
CA PRO A 60 5.00 -17.57 -8.36
C PRO A 60 4.84 -16.97 -9.75
N GLY A 61 5.92 -16.42 -10.30
CA GLY A 61 5.89 -15.74 -11.60
C GLY A 61 7.01 -14.70 -11.77
N ARG A 62 7.09 -14.15 -12.97
CA ARG A 62 8.03 -13.07 -13.32
C ARG A 62 7.31 -11.73 -13.35
N TYR A 63 7.81 -10.77 -12.59
CA TYR A 63 7.20 -9.45 -12.45
C TYR A 63 8.19 -8.38 -12.92
N ARG A 64 7.94 -7.81 -14.09
CA ARG A 64 8.66 -6.64 -14.60
C ARG A 64 8.05 -5.37 -14.05
N LEU A 65 8.75 -4.73 -13.11
CA LEU A 65 8.23 -3.63 -12.33
C LEU A 65 9.02 -2.36 -12.58
N PRO A 66 8.35 -1.21 -12.82
CA PRO A 66 9.01 0.08 -12.69
C PRO A 66 9.27 0.34 -11.19
N LEU A 67 9.96 1.43 -10.88
CA LEU A 67 10.24 1.83 -9.50
C LEU A 67 8.98 1.78 -8.61
N LEU A 68 9.02 0.92 -7.59
CA LEU A 68 7.97 0.77 -6.60
C LEU A 68 8.23 1.72 -5.43
N ALA A 69 7.49 2.83 -5.38
CA ALA A 69 7.59 3.81 -4.31
C ALA A 69 6.72 3.41 -3.11
N ILE A 70 7.36 2.97 -2.05
CA ILE A 70 6.70 2.59 -0.80
C ILE A 70 6.53 3.84 0.07
N THR A 71 5.32 4.39 0.07
CA THR A 71 4.98 5.67 0.73
C THR A 71 4.01 5.54 1.90
N ARG A 72 3.40 4.37 2.08
CA ARG A 72 2.41 4.09 3.13
C ARG A 72 3.12 3.59 4.38
N PRO A 73 3.05 4.25 5.54
CA PRO A 73 3.69 3.73 6.75
C PRO A 73 2.89 2.57 7.35
N GLY A 74 3.60 1.55 7.83
CA GLY A 74 3.07 0.64 8.83
C GLY A 74 3.13 1.27 10.23
N THR A 75 2.97 0.46 11.27
CA THR A 75 3.25 0.86 12.66
C THR A 75 4.19 -0.15 13.32
N GLU A 76 4.84 0.22 14.41
CA GLU A 76 5.71 -0.69 15.16
C GLU A 76 4.98 -1.97 15.60
N SER A 77 3.71 -1.85 15.98
CA SER A 77 2.89 -2.98 16.40
C SER A 77 2.20 -3.71 15.22
N ALA A 78 2.26 -3.15 14.00
CA ALA A 78 1.62 -3.70 12.80
C ALA A 78 2.40 -3.26 11.53
N PRO A 79 3.58 -3.86 11.27
CA PRO A 79 4.35 -3.59 10.06
C PRO A 79 3.61 -4.09 8.82
N ILE A 80 3.89 -3.49 7.67
CA ILE A 80 3.37 -3.97 6.38
C ILE A 80 4.37 -4.97 5.82
N THR A 81 3.90 -6.16 5.47
CA THR A 81 4.76 -7.25 4.98
C THR A 81 4.57 -7.46 3.49
N LEU A 82 5.65 -7.44 2.72
CA LEU A 82 5.67 -7.93 1.35
C LEU A 82 6.46 -9.25 1.31
N THR A 83 5.84 -10.31 0.80
CA THR A 83 6.45 -11.63 0.71
C THR A 83 6.12 -12.33 -0.60
N ALA A 84 6.89 -13.34 -0.99
CA ALA A 84 6.55 -14.23 -2.08
C ALA A 84 6.06 -15.59 -1.54
N ALA A 85 4.97 -16.11 -2.11
CA ALA A 85 4.44 -17.43 -1.77
C ALA A 85 5.47 -18.53 -2.05
N LYS A 86 6.27 -18.34 -3.11
CA LYS A 86 7.35 -19.23 -3.52
C LYS A 86 8.56 -18.42 -3.97
N PRO A 87 9.51 -18.08 -3.07
CA PRO A 87 10.67 -17.25 -3.41
C PRO A 87 11.50 -17.80 -4.57
N ASP A 88 11.63 -19.12 -4.70
CA ASP A 88 12.41 -19.76 -5.76
C ASP A 88 11.74 -19.64 -7.16
N GLU A 89 10.42 -19.47 -7.19
CA GLU A 89 9.61 -19.36 -8.42
C GLU A 89 9.14 -17.92 -8.69
N THR A 90 9.49 -16.95 -7.84
CA THR A 90 9.13 -15.54 -8.00
C THR A 90 10.36 -14.74 -8.40
N VAL A 91 10.34 -14.13 -9.58
CA VAL A 91 11.42 -13.25 -10.05
C VAL A 91 10.90 -11.82 -10.14
N LEU A 92 11.60 -10.89 -9.49
CA LEU A 92 11.32 -9.46 -9.58
C LEU A 92 12.36 -8.81 -10.49
N GLU A 93 11.95 -8.46 -11.70
CA GLU A 93 12.81 -7.83 -12.70
C GLU A 93 12.58 -6.31 -12.68
N PRO A 94 13.61 -5.48 -12.41
CA PRO A 94 13.49 -4.03 -12.57
C PRO A 94 13.38 -3.69 -14.07
N LEU A 95 12.44 -2.82 -14.42
CA LEU A 95 12.37 -2.23 -15.77
C LEU A 95 13.49 -1.22 -16.02
N ASP A 96 13.94 -0.55 -14.94
CA ASP A 96 14.99 0.46 -14.95
C ASP A 96 16.20 -0.05 -14.14
N SER A 97 16.65 0.69 -13.11
CA SER A 97 17.81 0.32 -12.28
C SER A 97 17.48 0.18 -10.79
N THR A 98 16.27 0.54 -10.36
CA THR A 98 15.86 0.46 -8.96
C THR A 98 14.46 -0.12 -8.88
N LEU A 99 14.36 -1.24 -8.20
CA LEU A 99 13.10 -1.97 -8.07
C LEU A 99 12.20 -1.38 -6.98
N ILE A 100 12.76 -1.11 -5.79
CA ILE A 100 11.99 -0.68 -4.60
C ILE A 100 12.66 0.54 -3.97
N GLN A 101 11.88 1.61 -3.74
CA GLN A 101 12.29 2.75 -2.94
C GLN A 101 11.40 2.87 -1.70
N VAL A 102 11.99 2.65 -0.53
CA VAL A 102 11.28 2.72 0.75
C VAL A 102 11.39 4.14 1.31
N ARG A 103 10.25 4.83 1.40
CA ARG A 103 10.14 6.18 1.99
C ARG A 103 9.30 6.21 3.27
N ALA A 104 8.72 5.08 3.64
CA ALA A 104 7.84 4.95 4.80
C ALA A 104 8.37 3.90 5.79
N PRO A 105 8.29 4.15 7.10
CA PRO A 105 8.78 3.23 8.12
C PRO A 105 7.88 1.99 8.28
N HIS A 106 8.43 0.97 8.96
CA HIS A 106 7.74 -0.27 9.36
C HIS A 106 7.26 -1.15 8.18
N TRP A 107 8.14 -1.33 7.20
CA TRP A 107 7.98 -2.30 6.13
C TRP A 107 8.91 -3.48 6.31
N HIS A 108 8.36 -4.68 6.17
CA HIS A 108 9.11 -5.93 6.18
C HIS A 108 9.06 -6.54 4.79
N PHE A 109 10.23 -6.91 4.28
CA PHE A 109 10.39 -7.59 3.00
C PHE A 109 10.92 -8.98 3.31
N GLU A 110 10.06 -9.99 3.20
CA GLU A 110 10.36 -11.36 3.66
C GLU A 110 10.32 -12.32 2.48
N ALA A 111 11.36 -13.12 2.30
CA ALA A 111 11.38 -14.15 1.25
C ALA A 111 10.96 -13.60 -0.13
N LEU A 112 11.44 -12.41 -0.49
CA LEU A 112 11.38 -11.95 -1.87
C LEU A 112 12.31 -12.86 -2.69
N GLY A 113 11.84 -13.31 -3.85
CA GLY A 113 12.60 -14.26 -4.64
C GLY A 113 13.92 -13.71 -5.19
N HIS A 114 14.62 -14.53 -5.95
CA HIS A 114 15.94 -14.20 -6.46
C HIS A 114 15.90 -12.93 -7.32
N LEU A 115 16.67 -11.91 -6.93
CA LEU A 115 16.94 -10.74 -7.76
C LEU A 115 17.96 -11.20 -8.80
N GLU A 116 17.52 -11.51 -10.03
CA GLU A 116 18.47 -11.76 -11.11
C GLU A 116 19.24 -10.46 -11.39
N GLU A 117 20.53 -10.42 -11.02
CA GLU A 117 21.43 -9.36 -11.46
C GLU A 117 21.54 -9.40 -12.99
N PRO A 118 21.53 -8.24 -13.68
CA PRO A 118 21.68 -8.23 -15.13
C PRO A 118 23.04 -8.85 -15.50
N ASN A 119 23.00 -10.01 -16.16
CA ASN A 119 24.18 -10.67 -16.70
C ASN A 119 24.83 -9.73 -17.73
N HIS A 120 26.10 -9.40 -17.46
CA HIS A 120 26.87 -8.35 -18.14
C HIS A 120 27.43 -8.80 -19.50
#